data_AF-A0A7Z1TPV7-F1
#
_entry.id   AF-A0A7Z1TPV7-F1
#
_cell.length_a   1.000
_cell.length_b   1.000
_cell.length_c   1.000
_cell.angle_alpha   90.00
_cell.angle_beta   90.00
_cell.angle_gamma   90.00
#
_symmetry.space_group_name_H-M   'P 1'
#
loop_
_entity.id
_entity.type
_entity.pdbx_description
1 polymer ?
#
loop_
_entity_poly.entity_id
_entity_poly.type
_entity_poly.pdbx_seq_one_letter_code
_entity_poly.pdbx_strand_id
1 'polypeptide(L)'
;MSTTSDIRRPAVGASVWTNDGNQFGYVKEVRGDYFKVDVPWSPDYWLSCVHIAELDGPRAILRLGKHEIDDHRLEQPGLDPVDETAGRLFSSTEVAEQRERMERELEMQKERMRTGLQ
;
A
#
# COMPACT_ATOMS: atom_id res chain seq x y z
N MET A 1 -8.40 15.25 6.37
CA MET A 1 -7.53 15.91 5.38
C MET A 1 -6.53 14.87 4.92
N SER A 2 -6.82 14.17 3.82
CA SER A 2 -5.90 13.19 3.27
C SER A 2 -4.75 13.97 2.64
N THR A 3 -3.58 13.95 3.26
CA THR A 3 -2.36 14.48 2.65
C THR A 3 -2.13 13.69 1.37
N THR A 4 -2.53 14.26 0.24
CA THR A 4 -2.08 13.87 -1.09
C THR A 4 -0.57 14.13 -1.10
N SER A 5 0.19 13.17 -0.58
CA SER A 5 1.64 13.16 -0.67
C SER A 5 1.96 13.19 -2.15
N ASP A 6 2.54 14.28 -2.62
CA ASP A 6 2.97 14.44 -4.00
C ASP A 6 3.89 13.25 -4.36
N ILE A 7 3.36 12.30 -5.12
CA ILE A 7 4.07 11.06 -5.43
C ILE A 7 5.09 11.37 -6.51
N ARG A 8 6.35 11.50 -6.10
CA ARG A 8 7.47 11.74 -7.00
C ARG A 8 7.89 10.43 -7.62
N ARG A 9 7.92 10.36 -8.96
CA ARG A 9 8.33 9.15 -9.69
C ARG A 9 9.73 9.36 -10.26
N PRO A 10 10.73 8.54 -9.88
CA PRO A 10 12.07 8.68 -10.41
C PRO A 10 12.16 8.15 -11.84
N ALA A 11 13.14 8.63 -12.60
CA ALA A 11 13.44 8.06 -13.91
C ALA A 11 14.24 6.75 -13.76
N VAL A 12 14.04 5.81 -14.69
CA VAL A 12 14.91 4.63 -14.81
C VAL A 12 16.35 5.10 -15.08
N GLY A 13 17.31 4.52 -14.36
CA GLY A 13 18.71 4.93 -14.36
C GLY A 13 19.05 6.06 -13.39
N ALA A 14 18.08 6.64 -12.69
CA ALA A 14 18.36 7.65 -11.66
C ALA A 14 19.18 7.05 -10.51
N SER A 15 20.12 7.83 -9.98
CA SER A 15 20.89 7.46 -8.79
C SER A 15 20.04 7.64 -7.54
N VAL A 16 20.01 6.63 -6.67
CA VAL A 16 19.23 6.62 -5.43
C VAL A 16 20.16 6.95 -4.26
N TRP A 17 19.82 7.97 -3.49
CA TRP A 17 20.60 8.48 -2.37
C TRP A 17 19.77 8.41 -1.08
N THR A 18 20.39 8.00 0.02
CA THR A 18 19.76 8.06 1.34
C THR A 18 19.78 9.50 1.86
N ASN A 19 18.95 9.81 2.86
CA ASN A 19 18.97 11.12 3.52
C ASN A 19 20.33 11.43 4.18
N ASP A 20 21.12 10.40 4.49
CA ASP A 20 22.50 10.54 5.01
C ASP A 20 23.51 11.00 3.95
N GLY A 21 23.07 11.21 2.70
CA GLY A 21 23.93 11.59 1.59
C GLY A 21 24.75 10.44 1.00
N ASN A 22 24.39 9.19 1.30
CA ASN A 22 25.06 8.02 0.73
C ASN A 22 24.33 7.54 -0.52
N GLN A 23 25.06 7.38 -1.62
CA GLN A 23 24.51 6.73 -2.81
C GLN A 23 24.32 5.24 -2.52
N PHE A 24 23.09 4.79 -2.63
CA PHE A 24 22.71 3.41 -2.32
C PHE A 24 22.73 2.54 -3.59
N GLY A 25 22.24 3.06 -4.70
CA GLY A 25 22.08 2.29 -5.93
C GLY A 25 21.51 3.09 -7.09
N TYR A 26 20.89 2.39 -8.03
CA TYR A 26 20.27 2.98 -9.22
C TYR A 26 18.86 2.45 -9.41
N VAL A 27 17.97 3.27 -9.96
CA VAL A 27 16.63 2.84 -10.34
C VAL A 27 16.73 1.91 -11.55
N LYS A 28 16.39 0.63 -11.35
CA LYS A 28 16.40 -0.39 -12.39
C LYS A 28 15.10 -0.38 -13.19
N GLU A 29 13.99 -0.20 -12.49
CA GLU A 29 12.64 -0.32 -13.05
C GLU A 29 11.66 0.53 -12.23
N VAL A 30 10.60 1.03 -12.86
CA VAL A 30 9.51 1.77 -12.21
C VAL A 30 8.19 1.14 -12.62
N ARG A 31 7.34 0.80 -11.66
CA ARG A 31 5.99 0.26 -11.87
C ARG A 31 4.99 0.96 -10.96
N GLY A 32 4.09 1.73 -11.56
CA GLY A 32 3.08 2.50 -10.81
C GLY A 32 3.77 3.47 -9.85
N ASP A 33 3.48 3.32 -8.56
CA ASP A 33 4.04 4.13 -7.47
C ASP A 33 5.16 3.40 -6.71
N TYR A 34 5.79 2.41 -7.36
CA TYR A 34 6.93 1.67 -6.84
C TYR A 34 8.08 1.69 -7.82
N PHE A 35 9.31 1.61 -7.31
CA PHE A 35 10.52 1.53 -8.11
C PHE A 35 11.47 0.48 -7.54
N LYS A 36 12.15 -0.22 -8.45
CA LYS A 36 13.14 -1.25 -8.13
C LYS A 36 14.52 -0.62 -8.10
N VAL A 37 15.26 -0.89 -7.04
CA VAL A 37 16.64 -0.39 -6.86
C VAL A 37 17.61 -1.54 -7.14
N ASP A 38 18.55 -1.29 -8.05
CA ASP A 38 19.73 -2.12 -8.29
C ASP A 38 20.86 -1.65 -7.37
N VAL A 39 21.38 -2.57 -6.57
CA VAL A 39 22.32 -2.28 -5.51
C VAL A 39 23.53 -3.17 -5.74
N PRO A 40 24.74 -2.59 -5.89
CA PRO A 40 25.92 -3.40 -6.10
C PRO A 40 26.09 -4.43 -4.97
N TRP A 41 26.25 -5.70 -5.34
CA TRP A 41 26.49 -6.82 -4.40
C TRP A 41 25.34 -7.14 -3.44
N SER A 42 24.16 -6.59 -3.67
CA SER A 42 22.94 -6.89 -2.90
C SER A 42 21.80 -7.26 -3.85
N PRO A 43 20.82 -8.05 -3.37
CA PRO A 43 19.66 -8.37 -4.19
C PRO A 43 18.88 -7.09 -4.49
N ASP A 44 18.36 -7.00 -5.71
CA ASP A 44 17.46 -5.92 -6.07
C ASP A 44 16.17 -6.01 -5.23
N TYR A 45 15.63 -4.87 -4.82
CA TYR A 45 14.38 -4.81 -4.08
C TYR A 45 13.53 -3.62 -4.55
N TRP A 46 12.25 -3.65 -4.20
CA TRP A 46 11.28 -2.61 -4.53
C TRP A 46 11.10 -1.66 -3.34
N LEU A 47 10.90 -0.38 -3.65
CA LEU A 47 10.55 0.68 -2.69
C LEU A 47 9.37 1.47 -3.22
N SER A 48 8.58 2.02 -2.30
CA SER A 48 7.48 2.93 -2.63
C SER A 48 7.98 4.35 -2.91
N CYS A 49 7.43 4.99 -3.95
CA CYS A 49 7.71 6.38 -4.32
C CYS A 49 7.37 7.37 -3.21
N VAL A 50 6.53 6.99 -2.24
CA VAL A 50 6.18 7.83 -1.07
C VAL A 50 7.39 8.15 -0.18
N HIS A 51 8.43 7.31 -0.24
CA HIS A 51 9.67 7.51 0.50
C HIS A 51 10.63 8.48 -0.19
N ILE A 52 10.32 8.99 -1.38
CA ILE A 52 11.16 9.98 -2.08
C ILE A 52 10.93 11.37 -1.49
N ALA A 53 11.98 11.90 -0.85
CA ALA A 53 12.02 13.25 -0.31
C ALA A 53 12.06 14.29 -1.42
N GLU A 54 13.00 14.08 -2.36
CA GLU A 54 13.34 15.02 -3.41
C GLU A 54 13.74 14.27 -4.67
N LEU A 55 13.41 14.86 -5.81
CA LEU A 55 13.82 14.39 -7.12
C LEU A 55 14.55 15.52 -7.85
N ASP A 56 15.86 15.39 -7.99
CA ASP A 56 16.72 16.32 -8.71
C ASP A 56 17.20 15.65 -10.00
N GLY A 57 16.30 15.60 -11.00
CA GLY A 57 16.57 15.03 -12.33
C GLY A 57 17.12 13.59 -12.27
N PRO A 58 18.42 13.36 -12.48
CA PRO A 58 19.05 12.03 -12.39
C PRO A 58 19.28 11.54 -10.94
N ARG A 59 18.81 12.26 -9.92
CA ARG A 59 19.01 11.94 -8.51
C ARG A 59 17.67 11.83 -7.77
N ALA A 60 17.43 10.69 -7.14
CA ALA A 60 16.31 10.47 -6.22
C ALA A 60 16.84 10.41 -4.78
N ILE A 61 16.40 11.33 -3.93
CA ILE A 61 16.79 11.38 -2.51
C ILE A 61 15.66 10.78 -1.69
N LEU A 62 15.97 9.74 -0.92
CA LEU A 62 15.04 9.10 -0.02
C LEU A 62 14.95 9.86 1.30
N ARG A 63 13.78 9.82 1.93
CA ARG A 63 13.55 10.26 3.31
C ARG A 63 14.18 9.30 4.33
N LEU A 64 14.37 8.05 3.91
CA LEU A 64 14.85 6.95 4.74
C LEU A 64 16.38 6.92 4.78
N GLY A 65 16.92 6.59 5.95
CA GLY A 65 18.31 6.20 6.13
C GLY A 65 18.56 4.74 5.76
N LYS A 66 19.84 4.34 5.71
CA LYS A 66 20.25 2.98 5.31
C LYS A 66 19.56 1.86 6.09
N HIS A 67 19.38 2.02 7.40
CA HIS A 67 18.76 0.99 8.25
C HIS A 67 17.26 0.87 7.99
N GLU A 68 16.58 2.00 7.80
CA GLU A 68 15.14 2.04 7.54
C GLU A 68 14.78 1.46 6.16
N ILE A 69 15.68 1.58 5.18
CA ILE A 69 15.49 0.98 3.85
C ILE A 69 15.31 -0.54 3.95
N ASP A 70 16.03 -1.22 4.85
CA ASP A 70 15.92 -2.67 5.03
C ASP A 70 14.54 -3.08 5.59
N ASP A 71 13.92 -2.25 6.44
CA ASP A 71 12.57 -2.47 6.97
C ASP A 71 11.47 -2.22 5.92
N HIS A 72 11.73 -1.35 4.94
CA HIS A 72 10.77 -0.95 3.91
C HIS A 72 10.99 -1.63 2.54
N ARG A 73 11.91 -2.58 2.47
CA ARG A 73 12.20 -3.33 1.23
C ARG A 73 11.03 -4.26 0.88
N LEU A 74 10.59 -4.23 -0.37
CA LEU A 74 9.55 -5.10 -0.89
C LEU A 74 10.11 -6.08 -1.91
N GLU A 75 9.63 -7.31 -1.89
CA GLU A 75 9.99 -8.32 -2.90
C GLU A 75 9.28 -8.07 -4.24
N GLN A 76 8.10 -7.45 -4.20
CA GLN A 76 7.25 -7.16 -5.37
C GLN A 76 6.56 -5.79 -5.23
N PRO A 77 6.26 -5.11 -6.35
CA PRO A 77 5.56 -3.82 -6.32
C PRO A 77 4.12 -4.00 -5.81
N GLY A 78 3.64 -3.08 -4.97
CA GLY A 78 2.26 -3.11 -4.46
C GLY A 78 2.01 -4.03 -3.27
N LEU A 79 3.05 -4.66 -2.72
CA LEU A 79 2.94 -5.54 -1.54
C LEU A 79 3.31 -4.80 -0.25
N ASP A 80 2.98 -3.51 -0.17
CA ASP A 80 3.11 -2.76 1.06
C ASP A 80 2.10 -3.32 2.07
N PRO A 81 2.52 -3.82 3.25
CA PRO A 81 1.59 -4.37 4.25
C PRO A 81 0.61 -3.33 4.81
N VAL A 82 0.73 -2.06 4.42
CA VAL A 82 -0.17 -0.96 4.79
C VAL A 82 -1.35 -0.77 3.83
N ASP A 83 -1.32 -1.32 2.60
CA ASP A 83 -2.44 -1.18 1.64
C ASP A 83 -3.56 -2.21 1.83
N GLU A 84 -3.40 -3.19 2.75
CA GLU A 84 -4.52 -4.03 3.20
C GLU A 84 -5.58 -3.24 3.99
N THR A 85 -5.30 -1.98 4.35
CA THR A 85 -6.25 -1.13 5.08
C THR A 85 -7.31 -0.51 4.16
N ALA A 86 -7.02 -0.32 2.86
CA ALA A 86 -8.03 0.12 1.89
C ALA A 86 -8.97 -1.01 1.46
N GLY A 87 -8.55 -2.27 1.70
CA GLY A 87 -9.34 -3.48 1.49
C GLY A 87 -10.12 -3.96 2.72
N ARG A 88 -10.20 -3.17 3.80
CA ARG A 88 -11.02 -3.50 5.00
C ARG A 88 -12.50 -3.32 4.70
N LEU A 89 -13.03 -4.22 3.87
CA LEU A 89 -14.45 -4.42 3.62
C LEU A 89 -15.12 -4.80 4.95
N PHE A 90 -15.94 -3.85 5.41
CA PHE A 90 -16.85 -3.83 6.55
C PHE A 90 -16.19 -3.74 7.93
N SER A 91 -16.31 -2.55 8.53
CA SER A 91 -16.11 -2.40 9.97
C SER A 91 -17.08 -3.36 10.68
N SER A 92 -16.66 -4.01 11.77
CA SER A 92 -17.47 -5.00 12.51
C SER A 92 -18.88 -4.50 12.90
N THR A 93 -19.08 -3.19 12.92
CA THR A 93 -20.37 -2.53 13.14
C THR A 93 -21.36 -2.74 11.97
N GLU A 94 -20.90 -2.68 10.72
CA GLU A 94 -21.77 -2.81 9.53
C GLU A 94 -22.25 -4.25 9.33
N VAL A 95 -21.40 -5.23 9.68
CA VAL A 95 -21.75 -6.67 9.63
C VAL A 95 -22.86 -7.00 10.64
N ALA A 96 -22.84 -6.37 11.82
CA ALA A 96 -23.88 -6.55 12.83
C ALA A 96 -25.22 -5.97 12.36
N GLU A 97 -25.21 -4.77 11.77
CA GLU A 97 -26.42 -4.15 11.21
C GLU A 97 -26.98 -4.93 10.01
N GLN A 98 -26.11 -5.49 9.16
CA GLN A 98 -26.52 -6.33 8.04
C GLN A 98 -27.17 -7.64 8.51
N ARG A 99 -26.68 -8.24 9.60
CA ARG A 99 -27.30 -9.42 10.23
C ARG A 99 -28.66 -9.10 10.84
N GLU A 100 -28.81 -7.98 11.53
CA GLU A 100 -30.09 -7.60 12.16
C GLU A 100 -31.20 -7.36 11.13
N ARG A 101 -30.88 -6.75 9.98
CA ARG A 101 -31.86 -6.58 8.88
C ARG A 101 -32.31 -7.93 8.32
N MET A 102 -31.38 -8.84 8.10
CA MET A 102 -31.67 -10.17 7.57
C MET A 102 -32.51 -11.02 8.55
N GLU A 103 -32.26 -10.90 9.86
CA GLU A 103 -33.04 -11.60 10.89
C GLU A 103 -34.49 -11.12 10.94
N ARG A 104 -34.74 -9.80 10.86
CA ARG A 104 -36.10 -9.26 10.80
C ARG A 104 -36.86 -9.72 9.56
N GLU A 105 -36.20 -9.79 8.41
CA GLU A 105 -36.84 -10.29 7.19
C GLU A 105 -37.19 -11.79 7.31
N LEU A 106 -36.29 -12.59 7.88
CA LEU A 106 -36.52 -14.02 8.09
C LEU A 106 -37.69 -14.30 9.04
N GLU A 107 -37.82 -13.48 10.09
CA GLU A 107 -38.91 -13.60 11.06
C GLU A 107 -40.27 -13.33 10.39
N MET A 108 -40.37 -12.28 9.57
CA MET A 108 -41.58 -12.01 8.79
C MET A 108 -41.89 -13.14 7.81
N GLN A 109 -40.87 -13.70 7.15
CA GLN A 109 -41.06 -14.79 6.19
C GLN A 109 -41.52 -16.08 6.89
N LYS A 110 -40.97 -16.37 8.07
CA LYS A 110 -41.35 -17.52 8.90
C LYS A 110 -42.74 -17.37 9.50
N GLU A 111 -43.14 -16.16 9.87
CA GLU A 111 -44.50 -15.89 10.36
C GLU A 111 -45.54 -16.08 9.26
N ARG A 112 -45.26 -15.61 8.03
CA ARG A 112 -46.10 -15.87 6.84
C ARG A 112 -46.22 -17.35 6.50
N MET A 113 -45.14 -18.12 6.62
CA MET A 113 -45.16 -19.58 6.43
C MET A 113 -46.00 -20.29 7.50
N ARG A 114 -45.98 -19.81 8.74
CA ARG A 114 -46.71 -20.40 9.87
C ARG A 114 -48.21 -20.10 9.84
N THR A 115 -48.59 -18.90 9.39
CA THR A 115 -50.00 -18.47 9.33
C THR A 115 -50.69 -18.85 8.02
N GLY A 116 -49.96 -19.18 6.95
CA GLY A 116 -50.51 -19.68 5.69
C GLY A 116 -50.77 -21.19 5.62
N LEU A 117 -50.61 -21.93 6.73
CA LEU A 117 -50.74 -23.40 6.78
C LEU A 117 -52.01 -23.87 7.51
N GLN A 118 -53.07 -23.07 7.52
CA GLN A 118 -54.37 -23.40 8.13
C GLN A 118 -55.46 -23.60 7.09
#